data_AF-X1GWK2-F1
#
_entry.id   AF-X1GWK2-F1
#
_cell.length_a   1.000
_cell.length_b   1.000
_cell.length_c   1.000
_cell.angle_alpha   90.00
_cell.angle_beta   90.00
_cell.angle_gamma   90.00
#
_symmetry.space_group_name_H-M   'P 1'
#
loop_
_entity.id
_entity.type
_entity.pdbx_description
1 polymer ?
#
loop_
_entity_poly.entity_id
_entity_poly.type
_entity_poly.pdbx_seq_one_letter_code
_entity_poly.pdbx_strand_id
1 'polypeptide(L)'
;PHKVRKTVIENVINNLKSGGEFVMLDYAEFDIDTMPIFYRSIFKTIECKYAYDFIKKDWKQILNEYDFTSFEEHFFIKKYVRLLKAVKK
;
A
#
# COMPACT_ATOMS: atom_id res chain seq x y z
N PRO A 1 -13.38 -1.31 -0.44
CA PRO A 1 -13.94 0.06 -0.26
C PRO A 1 -13.12 0.81 0.78
N HIS A 2 -12.90 2.11 0.62
CA HIS A 2 -12.00 2.91 1.49
C HIS A 2 -12.30 2.75 3.00
N LYS A 3 -13.57 2.61 3.36
CA LYS A 3 -14.03 2.42 4.74
C LYS A 3 -13.46 1.17 5.41
N VAL A 4 -13.34 0.06 4.67
CA VAL A 4 -12.78 -1.20 5.18
C VAL A 4 -11.29 -1.05 5.49
N ARG A 5 -10.54 -0.32 4.65
CA ARG A 5 -9.10 -0.11 4.84
C ARG A 5 -8.80 0.71 6.10
N LYS A 6 -9.61 1.74 6.37
CA LYS A 6 -9.52 2.52 7.62
C LYS A 6 -9.75 1.64 8.84
N THR A 7 -10.82 0.82 8.84
CA THR A 7 -11.09 -0.11 9.94
C THR A 7 -9.95 -1.11 10.14
N VAL A 8 -9.31 -1.58 9.06
CA VAL A 8 -8.12 -2.45 9.18
C VAL A 8 -6.96 -1.71 9.86
N ILE A 9 -6.63 -0.49 9.42
CA ILE A 9 -5.55 0.31 10.01
C ILE A 9 -5.85 0.61 11.49
N GLU A 10 -7.09 0.99 11.81
CA GLU A 10 -7.57 1.22 13.19
C GLU A 10 -7.42 -0.03 14.06
N ASN A 11 -7.80 -1.20 13.54
CA ASN A 11 -7.64 -2.45 14.28
C ASN A 11 -6.16 -2.79 14.50
N VAL A 12 -5.31 -2.58 13.49
CA VAL A 12 -3.88 -2.85 13.60
C VAL A 12 -3.23 -1.93 14.63
N ILE A 13 -3.46 -0.62 14.57
CA ILE A 13 -2.87 0.33 15.54
C ILE A 13 -3.38 0.07 16.96
N ASN A 14 -4.65 -0.30 17.14
CA ASN A 14 -5.21 -0.59 18.46
C ASN A 14 -4.64 -1.87 19.10
N ASN A 15 -4.17 -2.83 18.30
CA ASN A 15 -3.69 -4.12 18.80
C ASN A 15 -2.16 -4.27 18.77
N LEU A 16 -1.44 -3.40 18.05
CA LEU A 16 0.02 -3.36 18.10
C LEU A 16 0.51 -2.76 19.42
N LYS A 17 1.58 -3.34 19.97
CA LYS A 17 2.37 -2.73 21.04
C LYS A 17 3.17 -1.55 20.45
N SER A 18 3.57 -0.59 21.29
CA SER A 18 4.54 0.45 20.87
C SER A 18 5.83 -0.23 20.37
N GLY A 19 6.37 0.26 19.25
CA GLY A 19 7.47 -0.36 18.52
C GLY A 19 7.07 -1.58 17.67
N GLY A 20 5.79 -1.99 17.68
CA GLY A 20 5.29 -3.07 16.85
C GLY A 20 5.22 -2.68 15.37
N GLU A 21 5.36 -3.67 14.49
CA GLU A 21 5.49 -3.47 13.05
C GLU A 21 4.19 -3.80 12.31
N PHE A 22 3.80 -2.95 11.38
CA PHE A 22 2.78 -3.21 10.39
C PHE A 22 3.44 -3.34 9.01
N VAL A 23 3.23 -4.49 8.36
CA VAL A 23 3.86 -4.81 7.08
C VAL A 23 2.78 -5.08 6.03
N MET A 24 2.79 -4.28 4.96
CA MET A 24 1.84 -4.36 3.85
C MET A 24 2.56 -4.80 2.58
N LEU A 25 2.16 -5.93 1.99
CA LEU A 25 2.62 -6.34 0.65
C LEU A 25 1.50 -6.05 -0.35
N ASP A 26 1.69 -5.04 -1.19
CA ASP A 26 0.69 -4.62 -2.18
C ASP A 26 1.37 -3.94 -3.39
N TYR A 27 0.59 -3.43 -4.33
CA TYR A 27 1.11 -2.61 -5.42
C TYR A 27 1.70 -1.29 -4.89
N ALA A 28 2.86 -0.92 -5.45
CA ALA A 28 3.52 0.35 -5.20
C ALA A 28 2.73 1.53 -5.80
N GLU A 29 3.14 2.75 -5.49
CA GLU A 29 2.66 3.94 -6.17
C GLU A 29 3.36 4.08 -7.53
N PHE A 30 2.61 3.94 -8.62
CA PHE A 30 3.13 4.09 -9.99
C PHE A 30 2.04 4.52 -10.96
N ASP A 31 2.47 5.13 -12.07
CA ASP A 31 1.58 5.52 -13.16
C ASP A 31 1.39 4.36 -14.15
N ILE A 32 0.16 3.86 -14.25
CA ILE A 32 -0.23 2.82 -15.21
C ILE A 32 -0.04 3.27 -16.67
N ASP A 33 -0.09 4.57 -16.96
CA ASP A 33 0.07 5.07 -18.33
C ASP A 33 1.52 4.96 -18.82
N THR A 34 2.47 4.79 -17.91
CA THR A 34 3.88 4.50 -18.21
C THR A 34 4.17 3.01 -18.39
N MET A 35 3.20 2.14 -18.10
CA MET A 35 3.37 0.68 -18.19
C MET A 35 3.33 0.21 -19.66
N PRO A 36 4.21 -0.74 -20.07
CA PRO A 36 4.15 -1.28 -21.42
C PRO A 36 2.79 -1.91 -21.74
N ILE A 37 2.33 -1.72 -22.97
CA ILE A 37 0.95 -1.98 -23.43
C ILE A 37 0.47 -3.42 -23.10
N PHE A 38 1.36 -4.40 -23.21
CA PHE A 38 1.06 -5.80 -22.89
C PHE A 38 0.68 -6.01 -21.42
N TYR A 39 1.47 -5.48 -20.48
CA TYR A 39 1.20 -5.56 -19.05
C TYR A 39 -0.03 -4.72 -18.67
N ARG A 40 -0.19 -3.55 -19.30
CA ARG A 40 -1.34 -2.66 -19.10
C ARG A 40 -2.66 -3.35 -19.42
N SER A 41 -2.69 -4.21 -20.45
CA SER A 41 -3.89 -4.97 -20.79
C SER A 41 -4.24 -5.97 -19.68
N ILE A 42 -3.30 -6.81 -19.24
CA ILE A 42 -3.51 -7.79 -18.16
C ILE A 42 -4.00 -7.12 -16.87
N PHE A 43 -3.38 -6.00 -16.50
CA PHE A 43 -3.71 -5.23 -15.30
C PHE A 43 -5.13 -4.64 -15.34
N LYS A 44 -5.54 -4.12 -16.51
CA LYS A 44 -6.89 -3.57 -16.73
C LYS A 44 -7.97 -4.64 -16.79
N THR A 45 -7.66 -5.88 -17.19
CA THR A 45 -8.67 -6.94 -17.33
C THR A 45 -8.91 -7.70 -16.02
N ILE A 46 -7.90 -7.83 -15.15
CA ILE A 46 -7.96 -8.70 -13.97
C ILE A 46 -8.15 -7.93 -12.64
N GLU A 47 -7.52 -6.75 -12.46
CA GLU A 47 -7.34 -6.11 -11.14
C GLU A 47 -8.05 -4.74 -10.99
N CYS A 48 -8.92 -4.41 -11.96
CA CYS A 48 -9.18 -3.04 -12.43
C CYS A 48 -9.75 -2.00 -11.44
N LYS A 49 -10.30 -2.38 -10.27
CA LYS A 49 -10.83 -1.37 -9.32
C LYS A 49 -9.99 -1.18 -8.07
N TYR A 50 -9.41 -2.25 -7.53
CA TYR A 50 -8.74 -2.18 -6.23
C TYR A 50 -7.25 -1.87 -6.37
N ALA A 51 -6.56 -2.42 -7.38
CA ALA A 51 -5.16 -2.10 -7.62
C ALA A 51 -4.98 -0.62 -8.00
N TYR A 52 -5.88 -0.05 -8.81
CA TYR A 52 -5.88 1.37 -9.17
C TYR A 52 -6.00 2.31 -7.96
N ASP A 53 -6.70 1.86 -6.93
CA ASP A 53 -6.90 2.61 -5.70
C ASP A 53 -5.62 2.64 -4.84
N PHE A 54 -4.79 1.59 -4.93
CA PHE A 54 -3.53 1.47 -4.19
C PHE A 54 -2.40 2.27 -4.83
N ILE A 55 -2.27 2.22 -6.16
CA ILE A 55 -1.21 2.91 -6.89
C ILE A 55 -1.31 4.44 -6.83
N LYS A 56 -2.49 4.99 -6.52
CA LYS A 56 -2.76 6.45 -6.48
C LYS A 56 -2.69 7.07 -5.08
N LYS A 57 -2.57 6.27 -4.03
CA LYS A 57 -2.61 6.74 -2.64
C LYS A 57 -1.22 6.75 -2.04
N ASP A 58 -0.84 7.86 -1.42
CA ASP A 58 0.35 7.92 -0.58
C ASP A 58 0.08 7.17 0.72
N TRP A 59 0.49 5.91 0.77
CA TRP A 59 0.27 5.05 1.93
C TRP A 59 1.10 5.47 3.13
N LYS A 60 2.28 6.06 2.92
CA LYS A 60 3.12 6.55 4.02
C LYS A 60 2.45 7.73 4.70
N GLN A 61 1.91 8.68 3.92
CA GLN A 61 1.13 9.79 4.46
C GLN A 61 -0.09 9.29 5.22
N ILE A 62 -0.88 8.38 4.62
CA ILE A 62 -2.07 7.83 5.28
C ILE A 62 -1.68 7.16 6.61
N LEU A 63 -0.68 6.28 6.63
CA LEU A 63 -0.27 5.59 7.86
C LEU A 63 0.31 6.56 8.90
N ASN A 64 0.99 7.62 8.48
CA ASN A 64 1.50 8.65 9.38
C ASN A 64 0.37 9.41 10.11
N GLU A 65 -0.82 9.54 9.50
CA GLU A 65 -2.02 10.07 10.17
C GLU A 65 -2.58 9.14 11.27
N TYR A 66 -2.15 7.87 11.29
CA TYR A 66 -2.55 6.84 12.27
C TYR A 66 -1.42 6.46 13.24
N ASP A 67 -0.52 7.39 13.58
CA ASP A 67 0.59 7.20 14.54
C ASP A 67 1.62 6.12 14.14
N PHE A 68 1.71 5.78 12.85
CA PHE A 68 2.83 5.00 12.33
C PHE A 68 4.00 5.90 11.92
N THR A 69 5.22 5.40 12.10
CA THR A 69 6.48 6.07 11.78
C THR A 69 7.50 5.05 11.22
N SER A 70 8.75 5.48 11.00
CA SER A 70 9.88 4.64 10.58
C SER A 70 9.55 3.76 9.38
N PHE A 71 9.14 4.40 8.28
CA PHE A 71 8.74 3.69 7.07
C PHE A 71 9.94 3.08 6.33
N GLU A 72 9.82 1.82 5.97
CA GLU A 72 10.78 1.10 5.12
C GLU A 72 10.06 0.51 3.91
N GLU A 73 10.69 0.60 2.73
CA GLU A 73 10.12 0.12 1.47
C GLU A 73 11.05 -0.87 0.81
N HIS A 74 10.53 -2.04 0.45
CA HIS A 74 11.21 -3.00 -0.40
C HIS A 74 10.39 -3.24 -1.67
N PHE A 75 11.02 -3.09 -2.83
CA PHE A 75 10.33 -3.16 -4.12
C PHE A 75 10.63 -4.46 -4.86
N PHE A 76 9.60 -5.04 -5.45
CA PHE A 76 9.65 -6.23 -6.30
C PHE A 76 9.10 -5.92 -7.69
N ILE A 77 9.35 -6.84 -8.65
CA ILE A 77 8.75 -6.87 -10.00
C ILE A 77 8.73 -5.48 -10.66
N LYS A 78 9.89 -5.00 -11.12
CA LYS A 78 10.03 -3.67 -11.76
C LYS A 78 9.45 -2.51 -10.92
N LYS A 79 9.44 -2.64 -9.60
CA LYS A 79 8.85 -1.70 -8.63
C LYS A 79 7.32 -1.61 -8.65
N TYR A 80 6.62 -2.53 -9.32
CA TYR A 80 5.16 -2.55 -9.29
C TYR A 80 4.62 -3.09 -7.98
N VAL A 81 5.34 -4.00 -7.30
CA VAL A 81 4.94 -4.55 -6.01
C VAL A 81 5.88 -4.01 -4.94
N ARG A 82 5.34 -3.66 -3.78
CA ARG A 82 6.06 -3.08 -2.64
C ARG A 82 5.66 -3.77 -1.35
N LEU A 83 6.67 -4.08 -0.55
CA LEU A 83 6.54 -4.30 0.89
C LEU A 83 6.76 -2.96 1.58
N LEU A 84 5.70 -2.42 2.20
CA LEU A 84 5.76 -1.22 3.03
C LEU A 84 5.69 -1.64 4.49
N LYS A 85 6.75 -1.37 5.24
CA LYS A 85 6.81 -1.54 6.69
C LYS A 85 6.62 -0.19 7.36
N ALA A 86 5.87 -0.18 8.46
CA ALA A 86 5.67 0.97 9.32
C ALA A 86 5.68 0.53 10.79
N VAL A 87 6.18 1.38 11.69
CA VAL A 87 6.31 1.07 13.12
C VAL A 87 5.32 1.92 13.90
N LYS A 88 4.56 1.30 14.81
CA LYS A 88 3.71 2.03 15.75
C LYS A 88 4.58 2.84 16.71
N LYS A 89 4.34 4.15 16.77
CA LYS A 89 5.00 5.04 17.72
C LYS A 89 4.78 4.61 19.17
#